data_AF-A0A6G8FZV8-F1
#
_entry.id   AF-A0A6G8FZV8-F1
#
_cell.length_a   1.000
_cell.length_b   1.000
_cell.length_c   1.000
_cell.angle_alpha   90.00
_cell.angle_beta   90.00
_cell.angle_gamma   90.00
#
_symmetry.space_group_name_H-M   'P 1'
#
loop_
_entity.id
_entity.type
_entity.pdbx_description
1 polymer ?
#
loop_
_entity_poly.entity_id
_entity_poly.type
_entity_poly.pdbx_seq_one_letter_code
_entity_poly.pdbx_strand_id
1 'polypeptide(L)'
;MRVVRAVLGLLGAGAAGYGVLRLLRLPSEQVLAVLVWAFGGIVAHDGVLAPLVVGLGLAATALARWLRPSLVVLLVVLGPLTLVAVPVLGRFGARSDNPTLLDRPYLAGWLVVVGLAVAVAAVTALRARRSSSGDPVPGPPA
;
A
#
# COMPACT_ATOMS: atom_id res chain seq x y z
N MET A 1 0.91 21.76 -21.65
CA MET A 1 0.11 20.68 -21.01
C MET A 1 -0.49 19.66 -21.99
N ARG A 2 -1.13 20.05 -23.10
CA ARG A 2 -1.72 19.07 -24.07
C ARG A 2 -0.68 18.14 -24.71
N VAL A 3 0.46 18.67 -25.16
CA VAL A 3 1.56 17.88 -25.74
C VAL A 3 2.11 16.88 -24.73
N VAL A 4 2.38 17.31 -23.49
CA VAL A 4 2.85 16.41 -22.42
C VAL A 4 1.86 15.28 -22.16
N ARG A 5 0.56 15.58 -22.07
CA ARG A 5 -0.49 14.55 -21.91
C ARG A 5 -0.53 13.58 -23.09
N ALA A 6 -0.42 14.08 -24.31
CA ALA A 6 -0.40 13.24 -25.51
C ALA A 6 0.84 12.32 -25.54
N VAL A 7 2.01 12.87 -25.21
CA VAL A 7 3.26 12.10 -25.13
C VAL A 7 3.15 11.02 -24.05
N LEU A 8 2.70 11.37 -22.84
CA LEU A 8 2.49 10.38 -21.77
C LEU A 8 1.47 9.30 -22.16
N GLY A 9 0.39 9.70 -22.84
CA GLY A 9 -0.61 8.77 -23.35
C GLY A 9 -0.04 7.80 -24.38
N LEU A 10 0.73 8.29 -25.35
CA LEU A 10 1.39 7.48 -26.37
C LEU A 10 2.43 6.54 -25.75
N LEU A 11 3.25 7.02 -24.82
CA LEU A 11 4.22 6.19 -24.10
C LEU A 11 3.53 5.11 -23.28
N GLY A 12 2.45 5.44 -22.57
CA GLY A 12 1.66 4.48 -21.80
C GLY A 12 1.01 3.42 -22.68
N ALA A 13 0.37 3.83 -23.78
CA ALA A 13 -0.23 2.92 -24.75
C ALA A 13 0.82 2.02 -25.42
N GLY A 14 1.98 2.59 -25.77
CA GLY A 14 3.10 1.83 -26.33
C GLY A 14 3.65 0.79 -25.36
N ALA A 15 3.83 1.15 -24.09
CA ALA A 15 4.25 0.23 -23.04
C ALA A 15 3.21 -0.88 -22.79
N ALA A 16 1.92 -0.54 -22.76
CA ALA A 16 0.84 -1.51 -22.60
C ALA A 16 0.79 -2.49 -23.79
N GLY A 17 0.87 -1.97 -25.02
CA GLY A 17 0.92 -2.79 -26.24
C GLY A 17 2.13 -3.72 -26.25
N TYR A 18 3.32 -3.22 -25.88
CA TYR A 18 4.51 -4.04 -25.73
C TYR A 18 4.33 -5.15 -24.67
N GLY A 19 3.74 -4.82 -23.52
CA GLY A 19 3.43 -5.80 -22.47
C GLY A 19 2.48 -6.90 -22.96
N VAL A 20 1.42 -6.55 -23.68
CA VAL A 20 0.48 -7.51 -24.28
C VAL A 20 1.20 -8.41 -25.29
N LEU A 21 2.03 -7.85 -26.17
CA LEU A 21 2.81 -8.64 -27.12
C LEU A 21 3.75 -9.64 -26.43
N ARG A 22 4.34 -9.27 -25.28
CA ARG A 22 5.15 -10.19 -24.47
C ARG A 22 4.31 -11.27 -23.81
N LEU A 23 3.14 -10.91 -23.27
CA LEU A 23 2.21 -11.85 -22.63
C LEU A 23 1.73 -12.92 -23.61
N LEU A 24 1.39 -12.54 -24.85
CA LEU A 24 0.93 -13.47 -25.90
C LEU A 24 2.00 -14.48 -26.35
N ARG A 25 3.27 -14.23 -26.02
CA ARG A 25 4.39 -15.14 -26.33
C ARG A 25 4.73 -16.08 -25.17
N LEU A 26 4.10 -15.91 -24.01
CA LEU A 26 4.31 -16.80 -22.86
C LEU A 26 3.51 -18.10 -23.02
N PRO A 27 3.98 -19.20 -22.43
CA PRO A 27 3.17 -20.40 -22.23
C PRO A 27 1.87 -20.10 -21.47
N SER A 28 0.82 -20.88 -21.74
CA SER A 28 -0.53 -20.61 -21.23
C SER A 28 -0.61 -20.62 -19.71
N GLU A 29 0.16 -21.48 -19.03
CA GLU A 29 0.25 -21.54 -17.59
C GLU A 29 0.86 -20.26 -16.98
N GLN A 30 1.81 -19.63 -17.68
CA GLN A 30 2.42 -18.38 -17.23
C GLN A 30 1.48 -17.20 -17.48
N VAL A 31 0.75 -17.20 -18.60
CA VAL A 31 -0.31 -16.21 -18.84
C VAL A 31 -1.36 -16.29 -17.74
N LEU A 32 -1.83 -17.50 -17.40
CA LEU A 32 -2.80 -17.68 -16.32
C LEU A 32 -2.25 -17.18 -14.98
N ALA A 33 -0.99 -17.49 -14.65
CA ALA A 33 -0.36 -17.00 -13.42
C ALA A 33 -0.32 -15.46 -13.37
N VAL A 34 0.01 -14.80 -14.49
CA VAL A 34 -0.01 -13.34 -14.59
C VAL A 34 -1.42 -12.79 -14.40
N LEU A 35 -2.42 -13.39 -15.05
CA LEU A 35 -3.81 -12.96 -14.93
C LEU A 35 -4.33 -13.14 -13.50
N VAL A 36 -4.06 -14.29 -12.88
CA VAL A 36 -4.43 -14.55 -11.48
C VAL A 36 -3.77 -13.56 -10.54
N TRP A 37 -2.50 -13.22 -10.74
CA TRP A 37 -1.82 -12.22 -9.92
C TRP A 37 -2.41 -10.82 -10.13
N ALA A 38 -2.65 -10.41 -11.38
CA ALA A 38 -3.20 -9.10 -11.71
C ALA A 38 -4.63 -8.92 -11.18
N PHE A 39 -5.53 -9.85 -11.48
CA PHE A 39 -6.93 -9.79 -11.02
C PHE A 39 -7.05 -10.11 -9.54
N GLY A 40 -6.26 -11.06 -9.02
CA GLY A 40 -6.21 -11.38 -7.60
C GLY A 40 -5.77 -10.17 -6.77
N GLY A 41 -4.80 -9.39 -7.26
CA GLY A 41 -4.40 -8.13 -6.65
C GLY A 41 -5.54 -7.11 -6.59
N ILE A 42 -6.30 -6.92 -7.68
CA ILE A 42 -7.48 -6.04 -7.71
C ILE A 42 -8.52 -6.50 -6.70
N VAL A 43 -8.89 -7.78 -6.70
CA VAL A 43 -9.89 -8.32 -5.78
C VAL A 43 -9.44 -8.18 -4.32
N ALA A 44 -8.19 -8.52 -4.02
CA ALA A 44 -7.67 -8.42 -2.66
C ALA A 44 -7.53 -6.97 -2.18
N HIS A 45 -7.17 -6.04 -3.08
CA HIS A 45 -7.03 -4.64 -2.73
C HIS A 45 -8.39 -3.92 -2.66
N ASP A 46 -9.14 -3.90 -3.76
CA ASP A 46 -10.36 -3.11 -3.87
C ASP A 46 -11.57 -3.82 -3.25
N GLY A 47 -11.63 -5.15 -3.38
CA GLY A 47 -12.73 -5.96 -2.88
C GLY A 47 -12.62 -6.31 -1.40
N VAL A 48 -11.41 -6.31 -0.83
CA VAL A 48 -11.18 -6.73 0.57
C VAL A 48 -10.50 -5.65 1.38
N LEU A 49 -9.28 -5.24 1.01
CA LEU A 49 -8.49 -4.31 1.81
C LEU A 49 -9.16 -2.93 1.94
N ALA A 50 -9.65 -2.35 0.83
CA ALA A 50 -10.30 -1.05 0.87
C ALA A 50 -11.54 -1.03 1.78
N PRO A 51 -12.49 -1.99 1.69
CA PRO A 51 -13.58 -2.11 2.65
C PRO A 51 -13.12 -2.25 4.11
N LEU A 52 -12.07 -3.04 4.36
CA LEU A 52 -11.50 -3.21 5.71
C LEU A 52 -10.93 -1.89 6.23
N VAL A 53 -10.17 -1.15 5.42
CA VAL A 53 -9.61 0.15 5.80
C VAL A 53 -10.72 1.15 6.09
N VAL A 54 -11.80 1.17 5.29
CA VAL A 54 -12.98 2.00 5.56
C VAL A 54 -13.63 1.61 6.89
N GLY A 55 -13.88 0.31 7.11
CA GLY A 55 -14.47 -0.19 8.36
C GLY A 55 -13.63 0.15 9.59
N LEU A 56 -12.31 0.00 9.52
CA LEU A 56 -11.39 0.39 10.59
C LEU A 56 -11.34 1.91 10.80
N GLY A 57 -11.41 2.69 9.72
CA GLY A 57 -11.52 4.15 9.79
C GLY A 57 -12.80 4.62 10.48
N LEU A 58 -13.92 3.92 10.24
CA LEU A 58 -15.18 4.14 10.94
C LEU A 58 -15.06 3.73 12.42
N ALA A 59 -14.49 2.58 12.74
CA ALA A 59 -14.27 2.16 14.13
C ALA A 59 -13.35 3.14 14.90
N ALA A 60 -12.36 3.71 14.21
CA ALA A 60 -11.46 4.73 14.78
C ALA A 60 -12.17 6.04 15.14
N THR A 61 -13.43 6.26 14.74
CA THR A 61 -14.24 7.41 15.19
C THR A 61 -14.46 7.41 16.70
N ALA A 62 -14.41 6.25 17.36
CA ALA A 62 -14.48 6.11 18.81
C ALA A 62 -13.16 6.51 19.52
N LEU A 63 -12.07 6.71 18.77
CA LEU A 63 -10.77 7.10 19.30
C LEU A 63 -10.60 8.63 19.35
N ALA A 64 -9.57 9.08 20.07
CA ALA A 64 -9.26 10.50 20.18
C ALA A 64 -9.01 11.14 18.80
N ARG A 65 -9.60 12.32 18.56
CA ARG A 65 -9.60 13.01 17.26
C ARG A 65 -8.20 13.24 16.68
N TRP A 66 -7.22 13.52 17.53
CA TRP A 66 -5.83 13.76 17.14
C TRP A 66 -5.10 12.49 16.63
N LEU A 67 -5.60 11.29 16.96
CA LEU A 67 -4.97 10.01 16.58
C LEU A 67 -5.48 9.48 15.22
N ARG A 68 -6.73 9.82 14.87
CA ARG A 68 -7.46 9.25 13.72
C ARG A 68 -6.71 9.37 12.38
N PRO A 69 -6.19 10.55 11.98
CA PRO A 69 -5.56 10.68 10.66
C PRO A 69 -4.30 9.81 10.53
N SER A 70 -3.48 9.75 11.59
CA SER A 70 -2.25 8.96 11.60
C SER A 70 -2.53 7.47 11.48
N LEU A 71 -3.59 6.96 12.12
CA LEU A 71 -4.00 5.56 12.01
C LEU A 71 -4.50 5.21 10.60
N VAL A 72 -5.30 6.09 9.99
CA VAL A 72 -5.78 5.87 8.62
C VAL A 72 -4.61 5.85 7.63
N VAL A 73 -3.67 6.79 7.74
CA VAL A 73 -2.46 6.81 6.90
C VAL A 73 -1.64 5.53 7.09
N LEU A 74 -1.48 5.09 8.33
CA LEU A 74 -0.76 3.85 8.63
C LEU A 74 -1.40 2.63 7.94
N LEU A 75 -2.72 2.51 7.99
CA LEU A 75 -3.46 1.42 7.33
C LEU A 75 -3.36 1.50 5.80
N VAL A 76 -3.49 2.70 5.22
CA VAL A 76 -3.40 2.92 3.76
C VAL A 76 -1.99 2.62 3.24
N VAL A 77 -0.94 2.82 4.05
CA VAL A 77 0.43 2.52 3.67
C VAL A 77 0.76 1.03 3.90
N LEU A 78 0.52 0.54 5.12
CA LEU A 78 0.92 -0.83 5.48
C LEU A 78 0.03 -1.89 4.85
N GLY A 79 -1.25 -1.61 4.60
CA GLY A 79 -2.18 -2.56 3.98
C GLY A 79 -1.70 -3.04 2.60
N PRO A 80 -1.60 -2.15 1.60
CA PRO A 80 -1.16 -2.52 0.25
C PRO A 80 0.28 -3.05 0.24
N LEU A 81 1.16 -2.46 1.05
CA LEU A 81 2.53 -2.93 1.15
C LEU A 81 2.61 -4.37 1.67
N THR A 82 1.81 -4.70 2.69
CA THR A 82 1.73 -6.06 3.22
C THR A 82 1.13 -7.01 2.20
N LEU A 83 0.08 -6.60 1.48
CA LEU A 83 -0.54 -7.41 0.44
C LEU A 83 0.46 -7.81 -0.66
N VAL A 84 1.28 -6.86 -1.12
CA VAL A 84 2.35 -7.12 -2.10
C VAL A 84 3.49 -7.95 -1.49
N ALA A 85 3.73 -7.86 -0.18
CA ALA A 85 4.75 -8.63 0.51
C ALA A 85 4.34 -10.09 0.78
N VAL A 86 3.06 -10.45 0.71
CA VAL A 86 2.56 -11.82 0.99
C VAL A 86 3.38 -12.92 0.27
N PRO A 87 3.68 -12.82 -1.04
CA PRO A 87 4.45 -13.85 -1.73
C PRO A 87 5.83 -14.11 -1.15
N VAL A 88 6.55 -13.05 -0.79
CA VAL A 88 7.92 -13.17 -0.28
C VAL A 88 7.94 -13.56 1.20
N LEU A 89 6.94 -13.12 1.98
CA LEU A 89 6.78 -13.52 3.38
C LEU A 89 6.38 -15.00 3.51
N GLY A 90 5.48 -15.46 2.64
CA GLY A 90 5.07 -16.87 2.57
C GLY A 90 6.07 -17.78 1.85
N ARG A 91 7.14 -17.21 1.30
CA ARG A 91 8.12 -17.89 0.43
C ARG A 91 7.49 -18.67 -0.73
N PHE A 92 6.37 -18.19 -1.27
CA PHE A 92 5.68 -18.85 -2.38
C PHE A 92 6.58 -18.79 -3.63
N GLY A 93 6.85 -19.95 -4.21
CA GLY A 93 7.77 -20.08 -5.35
C GLY A 93 9.24 -20.32 -4.98
N ALA A 94 9.56 -20.57 -3.70
CA ALA A 94 10.88 -21.08 -3.33
C ALA A 94 11.13 -22.44 -4.00
N ARG A 95 12.35 -22.63 -4.53
CA ARG A 95 12.74 -23.88 -5.19
C ARG A 95 14.09 -24.36 -4.65
N SER A 96 14.23 -25.66 -4.44
CA SER A 96 15.44 -26.27 -3.89
C SER A 96 16.62 -26.24 -4.85
N ASP A 97 16.36 -26.21 -6.16
CA ASP A 97 17.33 -26.14 -7.25
C ASP A 97 17.86 -24.72 -7.50
N ASN A 98 17.24 -23.70 -6.91
CA ASN A 98 17.70 -22.32 -7.00
C ASN A 98 17.60 -21.63 -5.62
N PRO A 99 18.63 -21.79 -4.77
CA PRO A 99 18.61 -21.28 -3.39
C PRO A 99 18.66 -19.75 -3.30
N THR A 100 18.98 -19.05 -4.39
CA THR A 100 18.93 -17.58 -4.45
C THR A 100 17.49 -17.05 -4.58
N LEU A 101 16.53 -17.91 -4.91
CA LEU A 101 15.12 -17.56 -4.84
C LEU A 101 14.71 -17.38 -3.38
N LEU A 102 14.36 -16.14 -3.05
CA LEU A 102 13.87 -15.76 -1.73
C LEU A 102 14.92 -15.96 -0.62
N ASP A 103 16.17 -15.61 -0.90
CA ASP A 103 17.32 -15.77 0.00
C ASP A 103 17.42 -14.67 1.09
N ARG A 104 16.61 -13.62 1.00
CA ARG A 104 16.62 -12.50 1.95
C ARG A 104 15.74 -12.75 3.16
N PRO A 105 16.06 -12.15 4.32
CA PRO A 105 15.21 -12.20 5.50
C PRO A 105 14.00 -11.25 5.35
N TYR A 106 13.06 -11.59 4.46
CA TYR A 106 11.92 -10.72 4.12
C TYR A 106 11.05 -10.37 5.33
N LEU A 107 10.89 -11.29 6.28
CA LEU A 107 10.16 -11.01 7.51
C LEU A 107 10.83 -9.89 8.32
N ALA A 108 12.16 -9.96 8.50
CA ALA A 108 12.90 -8.93 9.21
C ALA A 108 12.83 -7.58 8.48
N GLY A 109 12.99 -7.59 7.16
CA GLY A 109 12.85 -6.37 6.34
C GLY A 109 11.45 -5.75 6.44
N TRP A 110 10.40 -6.57 6.38
CA TRP A 110 9.02 -6.12 6.53
C TRP A 110 8.75 -5.55 7.93
N LEU A 111 9.21 -6.21 8.99
CA LEU A 111 9.08 -5.72 10.36
C LEU A 111 9.78 -4.37 10.58
N VAL A 112 10.94 -4.15 9.95
CA VAL A 112 11.62 -2.85 9.97
C VAL A 112 10.74 -1.77 9.34
N VAL A 113 10.11 -2.05 8.18
CA VAL A 113 9.22 -1.09 7.53
C VAL A 113 7.97 -0.82 8.37
N VAL A 114 7.36 -1.85 8.96
CA VAL A 114 6.23 -1.71 9.89
C VAL A 114 6.63 -0.84 11.08
N GLY A 115 7.76 -1.13 11.72
CA GLY A 115 8.27 -0.36 12.84
C GLY A 115 8.50 1.11 12.50
N LEU A 116 9.08 1.39 11.33
CA LEU A 116 9.29 2.77 10.86
C LEU A 116 7.96 3.49 10.60
N ALA A 117 7.00 2.84 9.94
CA ALA A 117 5.70 3.42 9.65
C ALA A 117 4.92 3.73 10.94
N VAL A 118 4.95 2.82 11.91
CA VAL A 118 4.36 3.02 13.24
C VAL A 118 5.03 4.17 13.98
N ALA A 119 6.37 4.24 13.96
CA ALA A 119 7.12 5.33 14.58
C ALA A 119 6.75 6.70 13.98
N VAL A 120 6.66 6.79 12.64
CA VAL A 120 6.23 8.01 11.95
C VAL A 120 4.79 8.37 12.36
N ALA A 121 3.87 7.42 12.34
CA ALA A 121 2.47 7.64 12.73
C ALA A 121 2.32 8.10 14.19
N ALA A 122 3.15 7.55 15.09
CA ALA A 122 3.19 7.97 16.49
C ALA A 122 3.68 9.41 16.62
N VAL A 123 4.79 9.77 15.94
CA VAL A 123 5.33 11.13 15.94
C VAL A 123 4.32 12.14 15.38
N THR A 124 3.65 11.82 14.27
CA THR A 124 2.64 12.72 13.67
C THR A 124 1.42 12.87 14.58
N ALA A 125 0.94 11.79 15.19
CA ALA A 125 -0.17 11.84 16.14
C ALA A 125 0.18 12.69 17.38
N LEU A 126 1.37 12.48 17.96
CA LEU A 126 1.83 13.25 19.12
C LEU A 126 2.00 14.74 18.81
N ARG A 127 2.46 15.10 17.60
CA ARG A 127 2.52 16.48 17.13
C ARG A 127 1.11 17.09 17.01
N ALA A 128 0.17 16.36 16.40
CA ALA A 128 -1.21 16.82 16.28
C ALA A 128 -1.87 17.05 17.65
N ARG A 129 -1.61 16.16 18.63
CA ARG A 129 -2.10 16.32 20.01
C ARG A 129 -1.60 17.62 20.64
N ARG A 130 -0.33 17.97 20.45
CA ARG A 130 0.27 19.19 21.02
C ARG A 130 -0.34 20.46 20.43
N SER A 131 -0.60 20.48 19.13
CA SER A 131 -1.26 21.61 18.46
C SER A 131 -2.69 21.84 18.98
N SER A 132 -3.44 20.78 19.25
CA SER A 132 -4.81 20.89 19.77
C SER A 132 -4.91 21.35 21.23
N SER A 133 -3.80 21.37 21.99
CA SER A 133 -3.78 21.84 23.38
C SER A 133 -3.33 23.31 23.51
N GLY A 134 -2.95 23.96 22.40
CA GLY A 134 -2.33 25.29 22.40
C GLY A 134 -3.22 26.44 21.95
N ASP A 135 -4.48 26.22 21.58
CA ASP A 135 -5.38 27.30 21.15
C ASP A 135 -5.84 28.14 22.37
N PRO A 136 -5.51 29.45 22.44
CA PRO A 136 -6.04 30.34 23.46
C PRO A 136 -7.55 30.50 23.28
N VAL A 137 -8.32 30.40 24.38
CA VAL A 137 -9.75 30.74 24.39
C VAL A 137 -9.88 32.21 23.98
N PRO A 138 -10.67 32.55 22.93
CA PRO A 138 -10.97 33.94 22.61
C PRO A 138 -11.59 34.61 23.84
N GLY A 139 -10.96 35.67 24.34
CA GLY A 139 -11.52 36.46 25.43
C GLY A 139 -12.91 37.01 25.04
N PRO A 140 -13.82 37.20 26.00
CA PRO A 140 -15.16 37.70 25.70
C PRO A 140 -15.09 39.07 24.99
N PRO A 141 -16.03 39.36 24.07
CA PRO A 141 -16.11 40.67 23.43
C PRO A 141 -16.35 41.76 24.48
N ALA A 142 -15.62 42.87 24.32
CA ALA A 142 -15.70 44.07 25.17
C ALA A 142 -17.02 44.83 24.96
#